data_AF-A0A7C1EAG4-F1
#
_entry.id   AF-A0A7C1EAG4-F1
#
_cell.length_a   1.000
_cell.length_b   1.000
_cell.length_c   1.000
_cell.angle_alpha   90.00
_cell.angle_beta   90.00
_cell.angle_gamma   90.00
#
_symmetry.space_group_name_H-M   'P 1'
#
loop_
_entity.id
_entity.type
_entity.pdbx_description
1 polymer ?
#
loop_
_entity_poly.entity_id
_entity_poly.type
_entity_poly.pdbx_seq_one_letter_code
_entity_poly.pdbx_strand_id
1 'polypeptide(L)' 'MMVKWSISIRTLDEELIHKNIIEAADLANAKQQCLNICKDQIKDKDKLYLESRGKGCYVIVSDLDDVGQVRIERMN' A
#
# COMPACT_ATOMS: atom_id res chain seq x y z
N MET A 1 16.94 12.88 -2.53
CA MET A 1 16.42 12.99 -3.92
C MET A 1 15.08 12.27 -3.94
N MET A 2 14.03 12.90 -4.47
CA MET A 2 12.72 12.25 -4.60
C MET A 2 12.75 11.25 -5.76
N VAL A 3 12.12 10.09 -5.57
CA VAL A 3 11.99 9.07 -6.61
C VAL A 3 10.51 8.76 -6.80
N LYS A 4 10.12 8.38 -8.01
CA LYS A 4 8.76 7.94 -8.32
C LYS A 4 8.55 6.50 -7.86
N TRP A 5 7.38 6.23 -7.30
CA TRP A 5 6.97 4.90 -6.86
C TRP A 5 5.58 4.59 -7.40
N SER A 6 5.44 3.40 -7.98
CA SER A 6 4.17 2.82 -8.37
C SER A 6 3.52 2.16 -7.15
N ILE A 7 2.27 2.54 -6.86
CA ILE A 7 1.42 1.90 -5.85
C ILE A 7 0.22 1.30 -6.57
N SER A 8 -0.09 0.04 -6.25
CA SER A 8 -1.33 -0.61 -6.65
C SER A 8 -1.95 -1.37 -5.49
N ILE A 9 -3.20 -1.03 -5.17
CA ILE A 9 -3.97 -1.57 -4.05
C ILE A 9 -5.05 -2.48 -4.63
N ARG A 10 -5.18 -3.68 -4.07
CA ARG A 10 -6.18 -4.68 -4.46
C ARG A 10 -6.95 -5.19 -3.24
N THR A 11 -8.19 -5.62 -3.46
CA THR A 11 -8.95 -6.42 -2.48
C THR A 11 -8.33 -7.82 -2.34
N LEU A 12 -8.84 -8.61 -1.39
CA LEU A 12 -8.45 -10.03 -1.26
C LEU A 12 -8.85 -10.86 -2.48
N ASP A 13 -9.90 -10.48 -3.19
CA ASP A 13 -10.37 -11.09 -4.45
C ASP A 13 -9.56 -10.62 -5.68
N GLU A 14 -8.41 -9.98 -5.44
CA GLU A 14 -7.49 -9.41 -6.44
C GLU A 14 -8.06 -8.27 -7.30
N GLU A 15 -9.23 -7.74 -6.97
CA GLU A 15 -9.81 -6.59 -7.67
C GLU A 15 -8.99 -5.33 -7.41
N LEU A 16 -8.62 -4.61 -8.47
CA LEU A 16 -7.84 -3.37 -8.37
C LEU A 16 -8.72 -2.20 -7.92
N ILE A 17 -8.50 -1.73 -6.69
CA ILE A 17 -9.26 -0.61 -6.11
C ILE A 17 -8.56 0.74 -6.27
N HIS A 18 -7.23 0.74 -6.38
CA HIS A 18 -6.48 1.98 -6.55
C HIS A 18 -5.14 1.74 -7.24
N LYS A 19 -4.74 2.66 -8.12
CA LYS A 19 -3.40 2.69 -8.71
C LYS A 19 -2.94 4.13 -8.84
N ASN A 20 -1.75 4.43 -8.33
CA ASN A 20 -1.19 5.78 -8.36
C ASN A 20 0.33 5.75 -8.45
N ILE A 21 0.92 6.85 -8.90
CA ILE A 21 2.35 7.12 -8.85
C ILE A 21 2.58 8.22 -7.82
N ILE A 22 3.41 7.94 -6.82
CA ILE A 22 3.77 8.93 -5.78
C ILE A 22 5.25 9.27 -5.86
N GLU A 23 5.62 10.43 -5.31
CA GLU A 23 7.02 10.79 -5.11
C GLU A 23 7.39 10.63 -3.63
N ALA A 24 8.47 9.90 -3.37
CA ALA A 24 8.98 9.68 -2.03
C ALA A 24 10.51 9.55 -2.04
N ALA A 25 11.15 10.01 -0.97
CA ALA A 25 12.61 9.96 -0.83
C ALA A 25 13.13 8.52 -0.72
N ASP A 26 12.38 7.65 -0.05
CA ASP A 26 12.72 6.25 0.18
C ASP A 26 11.45 5.37 0.33
N LEU A 27 11.67 4.07 0.54
CA LEU A 27 10.61 3.09 0.71
C LEU A 27 9.77 3.34 1.99
N ALA A 28 10.36 3.87 3.05
CA ALA A 28 9.64 4.12 4.31
C ALA A 28 8.63 5.25 4.11
N ASN A 29 9.04 6.35 3.47
CA ASN A 29 8.13 7.43 3.07
C ASN A 29 7.07 6.93 2.07
N ALA A 30 7.43 6.07 1.12
CA ALA A 30 6.48 5.49 0.18
C ALA A 30 5.42 4.61 0.89
N LYS A 31 5.83 3.78 1.85
CA LYS A 31 4.93 2.99 2.70
C LYS A 31 3.99 3.87 3.52
N GLN A 32 4.49 4.96 4.09
CA GLN A 32 3.67 5.86 4.88
C GLN A 32 2.58 6.54 4.04
N GLN A 33 2.94 7.02 2.84
CA GLN A 33 1.97 7.58 1.91
C GLN A 33 0.97 6.51 1.43
N CYS A 34 1.45 5.31 1.10
CA CYS A 34 0.61 4.17 0.74
C CYS A 34 -0.41 3.85 1.84
N LEU A 35 0.00 3.83 3.11
CA LEU A 35 -0.88 3.53 4.23
C LEU A 35 -1.99 4.58 4.38
N ASN A 36 -1.67 5.85 4.13
CA ASN A 36 -2.69 6.91 4.13
C ASN A 36 -3.72 6.69 3.02
N ILE A 37 -3.27 6.34 1.81
CA ILE A 37 -4.19 5.99 0.71
C ILE A 37 -5.07 4.79 1.12
N CYS A 38 -4.50 3.75 1.72
CA CYS A 38 -5.28 2.59 2.18
C CYS A 38 -6.38 2.99 3.18
N LYS A 39 -6.09 3.92 4.11
CA LYS A 39 -7.08 4.44 5.08
C LYS A 39 -8.23 5.18 4.40
N ASP A 40 -7.95 5.88 3.30
CA ASP A 40 -8.98 6.61 2.56
C ASP A 40 -9.86 5.68 1.70
N GLN A 41 -9.28 4.59 1.17
CA GLN A 41 -9.98 3.63 0.31
C GLN A 41 -10.73 2.55 1.10
N ILE A 42 -10.16 2.06 2.21
CA ILE A 42 -10.72 0.99 3.04
C ILE A 42 -11.38 1.65 4.26
N LYS A 43 -12.57 2.20 4.03
CA LYS A 43 -13.39 2.81 5.08
C LYS A 43 -13.86 1.72 6.05
N ASP A 44 -14.14 2.12 7.29
CA ASP A 44 -14.67 1.27 8.37
C ASP A 44 -13.69 0.27 9.02
N LYS A 45 -12.38 0.42 8.79
CA LYS A 45 -11.34 -0.43 9.39
C LYS A 45 -10.43 0.38 10.32
N ASP A 46 -10.40 -0.01 11.59
CA ASP A 46 -9.55 0.60 12.60
C ASP A 46 -8.12 0.03 12.52
N LYS A 47 -7.12 0.90 12.65
CA LYS A 47 -5.68 0.53 12.76
C LYS A 47 -5.15 -0.36 11.62
N LEU A 48 -5.08 0.20 10.42
CA LEU A 48 -4.38 -0.43 9.30
C LEU A 48 -2.86 -0.46 9.48
N TYR A 49 -2.23 -1.57 9.06
CA TYR A 49 -0.78 -1.66 8.85
C TYR A 49 -0.44 -2.52 7.62
N LEU A 50 0.83 -2.46 7.20
CA LEU A 50 1.35 -3.21 6.05
C LEU A 50 2.30 -4.32 6.51
N GLU A 51 1.94 -5.58 6.24
CA GLU A 51 2.81 -6.73 6.46
C GLU A 51 3.58 -7.09 5.19
N SER A 52 4.91 -7.18 5.26
CA SER A 52 5.74 -7.49 4.09
C SER A 52 5.64 -8.96 3.67
N ARG A 53 5.28 -9.21 2.41
CA ARG A 53 5.40 -10.52 1.75
C ARG A 53 6.66 -10.64 0.88
N GLY A 54 7.49 -9.60 0.87
CA GLY A 54 8.72 -9.51 0.07
C GLY A 54 8.48 -8.98 -1.35
N LYS A 55 9.57 -8.65 -2.05
CA LYS A 55 9.56 -8.16 -3.45
C LYS A 55 8.62 -6.97 -3.71
N GLY A 56 8.45 -6.09 -2.72
CA GLY A 56 7.57 -4.91 -2.84
C GLY A 56 6.08 -5.23 -2.68
N CYS A 57 5.70 -6.47 -2.35
CA CYS A 57 4.34 -6.84 -2.02
C CYS A 57 4.10 -6.79 -0.51
N TYR A 58 2.94 -6.27 -0.13
CA TYR A 58 2.49 -6.13 1.24
C TYR A 58 1.04 -6.56 1.34
N VAL A 59 0.68 -7.19 2.46
CA VAL A 59 -0.71 -7.39 2.85
C VAL A 59 -1.15 -6.22 3.72
N ILE A 60 -2.37 -5.75 3.49
CA ILE A 60 -3.01 -4.74 4.32
C ILE A 60 -3.76 -5.50 5.41
N VAL A 61 -3.41 -5.22 6.67
CA VAL A 61 -4.00 -5.90 7.84
C VAL A 61 -4.76 -4.88 8.68
N SER A 62 -5.94 -5.27 9.15
CA SER A 62 -6.77 -4.53 10.11
C SER A 62 -7.20 -5.48 11.20
N ASP A 63 -6.99 -5.13 12.47
CA ASP A 63 -7.46 -5.95 13.61
C ASP A 63 -7.11 -7.45 13.53
N LEU A 64 -5.92 -7.76 13.00
CA LEU A 64 -5.39 -9.12 12.73
C LEU A 64 -6.00 -9.86 11.52
N ASP A 65 -6.92 -9.23 10.81
CA ASP A 65 -7.47 -9.74 9.56
C ASP A 65 -6.77 -9.14 8.34
N ASP A 66 -6.44 -9.99 7.36
CA ASP A 66 -6.04 -9.55 6.03
C ASP A 66 -7.25 -8.89 5.36
N VAL A 67 -7.12 -7.64 4.89
CA VAL A 67 -8.21 -6.87 4.25
C VAL A 67 -7.91 -6.47 2.81
N GLY A 68 -6.69 -6.70 2.35
CA GLY A 68 -6.30 -6.42 0.97
C GLY A 68 -4.80 -6.59 0.76
N GLN A 69 -4.33 -6.18 -0.42
CA GLN A 69 -2.93 -6.27 -0.79
C GLN A 69 -2.48 -4.98 -1.45
N VAL A 70 -1.20 -4.65 -1.30
CA VAL A 70 -0.58 -3.53 -2.00
C VAL A 70 0.79 -3.89 -2.53
N ARG A 71 1.07 -3.42 -3.74
CA ARG A 71 2.39 -3.49 -4.36
C ARG A 71 2.99 -2.10 -4.46
N ILE A 72 4.18 -1.93 -3.90
CA ILE A 72 4.95 -0.68 -3.87
C ILE A 72 6.27 -0.93 -4.60
N GLU A 73 6.46 -0.25 -5.74
CA GLU A 73 7.61 -0.47 -6.62
C GLU A 73 8.29 0.85 -6.96
N ARG A 74 9.61 0.91 -6.79
CA ARG A 74 10.41 2.05 -7.24
C ARG A 74 10.42 2.08 -8.76
N MET A 75 10.14 3.25 -9.33
CA MET A 75 10.28 3.49 -10.77
C MET A 75 11.70 3.98 -11.04
N ASN A 76 12.34 3.44 -12.07
CA ASN A 76 13.64 3.86 -12.55
C ASN A 76 13.54 5.11 -13.42
#